data_AF-A0A9N9D778-F1
#
_entry.id   AF-A0A9N9D778-F1
#
_cell.length_a   1.000
_cell.length_b   1.000
_cell.length_c   1.000
_cell.angle_alpha   90.00
_cell.angle_beta   90.00
_cell.angle_gamma   90.00
#
_symmetry.space_group_name_H-M   'P 1'
#
loop_
_entity.id
_entity.type
_entity.pdbx_description
1 polymer ?
#
loop_
_entity_poly.entity_id
_entity_poly.type
_entity_poly.pdbx_seq_one_letter_code
_entity_poly.pdbx_strand_id
1 'polypeptide(L)'
;MDLLDFADDYQQTHPNANKDEIRAAYQEYLKEQQVVSRTSSKSKQFIFDVDGSTATKAAFYEQTYIDRHGVLQTFLDHINDSLNKWDTVKYHSPLVALVQASTIGKSKMLWAAAERVYTVYVCLRNKGSSGIPPRSTISDKLCTFVDDQTALFTYVTFICSTMRHLTSFKSNKTDWFKAHTSNNQLEFWKVIEEGMKNCMDDIRNIIGNRKDYGEVEWHSIKQLVKTCWDSLKETLNSDEPESGIQLLFVFDEAKILTEGETNSTLPTYESGGRAFAIVTDTASKISNFAPSARRDPSWRVQKNRLALYPPFYYIATLDTFMTQETEPKTLKQVALPQYFFHYGRPLWGGLLKATDAYTSKQVLRPEKILEIAKSKLIGGLDLEDWITKKYNEKITISESVAVLGPRLCIDVVPQTELAADLVASYMSLCYYISDTRESVMIDYPSDPVLAEASARITNNTNKIGLVHYVHALIGALREGSVEGGYRGELVARLILTMAWDKACVEHGYTKEANMFSRPMTLQQYFQALFSSTVWQALQDKLSSELQTARIRFTHFIRVTYTPSPKQLLEFF
;
A
#
# COMPACT_ATOMS: atom_id res chain seq x y z
N MET A 1 3.56 7.47 -29.31
CA MET A 1 3.39 7.88 -30.71
C MET A 1 4.74 8.38 -31.15
N ASP A 2 5.33 7.77 -32.18
CA ASP A 2 6.69 8.11 -32.59
C ASP A 2 6.70 9.51 -33.24
N LEU A 3 7.83 10.21 -33.16
CA LEU A 3 7.94 11.63 -33.57
C LEU A 3 7.64 11.84 -35.06
N LEU A 4 7.86 10.78 -35.84
CA LEU A 4 7.55 10.72 -37.27
C LEU A 4 6.04 10.67 -37.51
N ASP A 5 5.30 9.89 -36.73
CA ASP A 5 3.85 9.74 -36.88
C ASP A 5 3.12 11.07 -36.62
N PHE A 6 3.53 11.82 -35.58
CA PHE A 6 2.88 13.09 -35.23
C PHE A 6 3.07 14.18 -36.29
N ALA A 7 4.29 14.31 -36.83
CA ALA A 7 4.59 15.32 -37.85
C ALA A 7 3.88 15.02 -39.18
N ASP A 8 3.71 13.73 -39.51
CA ASP A 8 2.97 13.29 -40.69
C ASP A 8 1.46 13.53 -40.54
N ASP A 9 0.88 13.23 -39.38
CA ASP A 9 -0.55 13.40 -39.10
C ASP A 9 -0.96 14.89 -39.03
N TYR A 10 -0.09 15.74 -38.47
CA TYR A 10 -0.31 17.19 -38.41
C TYR A 10 -0.29 17.83 -39.82
N GLN A 11 0.57 17.34 -40.71
CA GLN A 11 0.68 17.87 -42.07
C GLN A 11 -0.50 17.47 -42.96
N GLN A 12 -1.16 16.34 -42.68
CA GLN A 12 -2.41 15.96 -43.35
C GLN A 12 -3.55 16.95 -43.10
N THR A 13 -3.57 17.55 -41.91
CA THR A 13 -4.61 18.54 -41.54
C THR A 13 -4.18 19.98 -41.86
N HIS A 14 -2.88 20.25 -42.01
CA HIS A 14 -2.32 21.58 -42.28
C HIS A 14 -1.24 21.52 -43.37
N PRO A 15 -1.62 21.52 -44.68
CA PRO A 15 -0.72 21.20 -45.79
C PRO A 15 0.48 22.14 -45.97
N ASN A 16 0.35 23.38 -45.48
CA ASN A 16 1.38 24.41 -45.59
C ASN A 16 2.35 24.42 -44.41
N ALA A 17 2.16 23.55 -43.41
CA ALA A 17 3.02 23.51 -42.23
C ALA A 17 4.37 22.84 -42.57
N ASN A 18 5.47 23.51 -42.19
CA ASN A 18 6.82 23.03 -42.43
C ASN A 18 7.20 21.93 -41.44
N LYS A 19 7.51 20.73 -41.95
CA LYS A 19 7.89 19.56 -41.15
C LYS A 19 9.07 19.79 -40.23
N ASP A 20 10.05 20.56 -40.68
CA ASP A 20 11.27 20.79 -39.91
C ASP A 20 11.01 21.74 -38.73
N GLU A 21 10.08 22.69 -38.90
CA GLU A 21 9.63 23.58 -37.80
C GLU A 21 8.81 22.83 -36.76
N ILE A 22 7.91 21.92 -37.18
CA ILE A 22 7.13 21.06 -36.26
C ILE A 22 8.07 20.15 -35.47
N ARG A 23 9.06 19.54 -36.13
CA ARG A 23 10.08 18.72 -35.46
C ARG A 23 10.90 19.54 -34.48
N ALA A 24 11.29 20.76 -34.85
CA ALA A 24 12.03 21.65 -33.96
C ALA A 24 11.20 22.03 -32.73
N ALA A 25 9.93 22.41 -32.90
CA ALA A 25 9.02 22.74 -31.81
C ALA A 25 8.74 21.55 -30.88
N TYR A 26 8.57 20.35 -31.43
CA TYR A 26 8.38 19.13 -30.63
C TYR A 26 9.67 18.70 -29.91
N GLN A 27 10.84 18.88 -30.52
CA GLN A 27 12.13 18.68 -29.85
C GLN A 27 12.39 19.71 -28.75
N GLU A 28 11.94 20.96 -28.93
CA GLU A 28 11.98 22.00 -27.91
C GLU A 28 11.03 21.68 -26.76
N TYR A 29 9.80 21.24 -27.04
CA TYR A 29 8.87 20.71 -26.04
C TYR A 29 9.46 19.51 -25.27
N LEU A 30 10.10 18.55 -25.96
CA LEU A 30 10.77 17.43 -25.29
C LEU A 30 11.97 17.89 -24.46
N LYS A 31 12.70 18.92 -24.90
CA LYS A 31 13.76 19.55 -24.09
C LYS A 31 13.18 20.26 -22.88
N GLU A 32 12.07 20.97 -22.99
CA GLU A 32 11.39 21.60 -21.85
C GLU A 32 10.89 20.53 -20.86
N GLN A 33 10.29 19.44 -21.34
CA GLN A 33 9.88 18.31 -20.51
C GLN A 33 11.08 17.60 -19.86
N GLN A 34 12.20 17.43 -20.57
CA GLN A 34 13.44 16.88 -20.01
C GLN A 34 14.14 17.85 -19.05
N VAL A 35 14.01 19.16 -19.24
CA VAL A 35 14.57 20.18 -18.33
C VAL A 35 13.74 20.23 -17.05
N VAL A 36 12.40 20.15 -17.13
CA VAL A 36 11.51 19.98 -15.96
C VAL A 36 11.81 18.66 -15.23
N SER A 37 12.09 17.56 -15.95
CA SER A 37 12.46 16.28 -15.33
C SER A 37 13.89 16.25 -14.77
N ARG A 38 14.82 17.07 -15.30
CA ARG A 38 16.23 17.15 -14.85
C ARG A 38 16.47 18.19 -13.75
N THR A 39 15.56 19.16 -13.57
CA THR A 39 15.69 20.20 -12.53
C THR A 39 14.96 19.89 -11.23
N SER A 40 14.06 18.91 -11.17
CA SER A 40 13.55 18.43 -9.88
C SER A 40 14.57 17.48 -9.25
N SER A 41 15.38 17.98 -8.32
CA SER A 41 16.09 17.14 -7.36
C SER A 41 15.06 16.24 -6.67
N LYS A 42 15.02 14.93 -6.99
CA LYS A 42 14.07 13.99 -6.36
C LYS A 42 14.13 14.13 -4.84
N SER A 43 12.98 14.32 -4.20
CA SER A 43 12.89 14.41 -2.74
C SER A 43 13.57 13.22 -2.07
N LYS A 44 14.34 13.49 -1.02
CA LYS A 44 15.03 12.45 -0.28
C LYS A 44 13.99 11.52 0.34
N GLN A 45 14.17 10.22 0.13
CA GLN A 45 13.39 9.21 0.83
C GLN A 45 13.70 9.28 2.32
N PHE A 46 12.69 9.07 3.16
CA PHE A 46 12.90 8.98 4.59
C PHE A 46 13.73 7.75 4.92
N ILE A 47 14.82 7.96 5.67
CA ILE A 47 15.70 6.90 6.12
C ILE A 47 15.54 6.78 7.63
N PHE A 48 15.16 5.60 8.08
CA PHE A 48 15.13 5.29 9.50
C PHE A 48 16.53 5.44 10.10
N ASP A 49 16.62 6.12 11.24
CA ASP A 49 17.80 6.02 12.11
C ASP A 49 17.92 4.58 12.67
N VAL A 50 18.99 4.32 13.42
CA VAL A 50 19.25 2.98 13.98
C VAL A 50 18.07 2.53 14.85
N ASP A 51 17.56 3.41 15.71
CA ASP A 51 16.44 3.13 16.60
C ASP A 51 15.15 2.86 15.81
N GLY A 52 14.85 3.67 14.80
CA GLY A 52 13.70 3.48 13.92
C GLY A 52 13.74 2.15 13.16
N SER A 53 14.94 1.77 12.69
CA SER A 53 15.17 0.49 12.02
C SER A 53 14.99 -0.68 12.98
N THR A 54 15.54 -0.58 14.19
CA THR A 54 15.42 -1.58 15.25
C THR A 54 13.96 -1.76 15.68
N ALA A 55 13.25 -0.65 15.93
CA ALA A 55 11.85 -0.70 16.32
C ALA A 55 10.95 -1.27 15.23
N THR A 56 11.21 -0.94 13.96
CA THR A 56 10.45 -1.51 12.83
C THR A 56 10.69 -3.01 12.71
N LYS A 57 11.92 -3.49 12.93
CA LYS A 57 12.24 -4.92 12.98
C LYS A 57 11.54 -5.61 14.15
N ALA A 58 11.62 -5.06 15.35
CA ALA A 58 10.95 -5.61 16.53
C ALA A 58 9.42 -5.64 16.34
N ALA A 59 8.83 -4.55 15.86
CA ALA A 59 7.41 -4.47 15.54
C ALA A 59 6.97 -5.51 14.50
N PHE A 60 7.84 -5.84 13.53
CA PHE A 60 7.51 -6.82 12.49
C PHE A 60 7.81 -8.26 12.88
N TYR A 61 8.93 -8.57 13.56
CA TYR A 61 9.35 -9.94 13.84
C TYR A 61 8.92 -10.45 15.22
N GLU A 62 8.90 -9.59 16.23
CA GLU A 62 8.67 -10.01 17.63
C GLU A 62 7.20 -9.94 18.05
N GLN A 63 6.44 -9.02 17.46
CA GLN A 63 5.00 -8.92 17.72
C GLN A 63 4.25 -10.03 17.00
N THR A 64 3.25 -10.64 17.62
CA THR A 64 2.37 -11.61 16.95
C THR A 64 1.40 -10.91 16.00
N TYR A 65 0.91 -11.61 14.97
CA TYR A 65 -0.17 -11.10 14.15
C TYR A 65 -1.48 -11.14 14.96
N ILE A 66 -2.13 -9.99 15.13
CA ILE A 66 -3.37 -9.86 15.90
C ILE A 66 -4.56 -9.89 14.93
N ASP A 67 -5.29 -11.00 14.89
CA ASP A 67 -6.41 -11.21 13.99
C ASP A 67 -7.77 -11.18 14.71
N ARG A 68 -8.25 -9.98 15.05
CA ARG A 68 -9.51 -9.82 15.80
C ARG A 68 -10.76 -10.19 15.01
N HIS A 69 -10.69 -10.05 13.69
CA HIS A 69 -11.85 -10.13 12.81
C HIS A 69 -11.77 -11.34 11.85
N GLY A 70 -10.85 -12.28 12.08
CA GLY A 70 -10.71 -13.47 11.24
C GLY A 70 -10.25 -13.15 9.80
N VAL A 71 -9.49 -12.07 9.62
CA VAL A 71 -8.97 -11.61 8.33
C VAL A 71 -8.06 -12.67 7.70
N LEU A 72 -7.24 -13.37 8.50
CA LEU A 72 -6.37 -14.42 7.99
C LEU A 72 -7.17 -15.59 7.41
N GLN A 73 -8.24 -16.00 8.11
CA GLN A 73 -9.10 -17.07 7.61
C GLN A 73 -9.84 -16.61 6.34
N THR A 74 -10.39 -15.40 6.35
CA THR A 74 -11.06 -14.79 5.19
C THR A 74 -10.14 -14.74 3.96
N PHE A 75 -8.86 -14.44 4.16
CA PHE A 75 -7.85 -14.45 3.11
C PHE A 75 -7.60 -15.86 2.55
N LEU A 76 -7.44 -16.86 3.42
CA LEU A 76 -7.25 -18.25 2.99
C LEU A 76 -8.50 -18.81 2.29
N ASP A 77 -9.69 -18.47 2.76
CA ASP A 77 -10.96 -18.85 2.12
C ASP A 77 -11.08 -18.24 0.73
N HIS A 78 -10.72 -16.96 0.56
CA HIS A 78 -10.67 -16.31 -0.76
C HIS A 78 -9.74 -17.03 -1.75
N ILE A 79 -8.59 -17.50 -1.28
CA ILE A 79 -7.64 -18.27 -2.10
C ILE A 79 -8.23 -19.64 -2.44
N ASN A 80 -8.79 -20.35 -1.48
CA ASN A 80 -9.41 -21.66 -1.71
C ASN A 80 -10.59 -21.57 -2.68
N ASP A 81 -11.44 -20.55 -2.55
CA ASP A 81 -12.53 -20.25 -3.48
C ASP A 81 -12.02 -19.95 -4.88
N SER A 82 -10.90 -19.23 -4.98
CA SER A 82 -10.24 -18.95 -6.26
C SER A 82 -9.75 -20.25 -6.90
N LEU A 83 -9.04 -21.09 -6.13
CA LEU A 83 -8.58 -22.41 -6.56
C LEU A 83 -9.72 -23.33 -7.02
N ASN A 84 -10.83 -23.38 -6.28
CA ASN A 84 -11.99 -24.20 -6.61
C ASN A 84 -12.70 -23.73 -7.90
N LYS A 85 -12.55 -22.45 -8.26
CA LYS A 85 -13.06 -21.87 -9.51
C LYS A 85 -12.04 -21.89 -10.64
N TRP A 86 -10.85 -22.46 -10.44
CA TRP A 86 -9.80 -22.48 -11.45
C TRP A 86 -10.25 -23.20 -12.72
N ASP A 87 -10.06 -22.50 -13.83
CA ASP A 87 -10.40 -22.94 -15.17
C ASP A 87 -9.42 -22.26 -16.13
N THR A 88 -8.62 -23.07 -16.84
CA THR A 88 -7.58 -22.62 -17.77
C THR A 88 -8.13 -21.89 -18.99
N VAL A 89 -9.43 -22.03 -19.29
CA VAL A 89 -10.13 -21.32 -20.36
C VAL A 89 -10.68 -19.97 -19.87
N LYS A 90 -10.94 -19.84 -18.56
CA LYS A 90 -11.52 -18.63 -17.97
C LYS A 90 -10.49 -17.72 -17.35
N TYR A 91 -9.50 -18.25 -16.65
CA TYR A 91 -8.55 -17.47 -15.84
C TYR A 91 -7.15 -17.50 -16.43
N HIS A 92 -6.46 -16.35 -16.35
CA HIS A 92 -5.09 -16.24 -16.86
C HIS A 92 -4.08 -16.99 -15.99
N SER A 93 -4.18 -16.98 -14.66
CA SER A 93 -3.22 -17.68 -13.78
C SER A 93 -3.84 -17.85 -12.38
N PRO A 94 -3.52 -18.90 -11.61
CA PRO A 94 -3.91 -19.07 -10.21
C PRO A 94 -3.14 -18.08 -9.31
N LEU A 95 -3.47 -16.81 -9.47
CA LEU A 95 -2.81 -15.65 -8.90
C LEU A 95 -3.86 -14.62 -8.45
N VAL A 96 -3.68 -14.06 -7.25
CA VAL A 96 -4.45 -12.90 -6.74
C VAL A 96 -3.52 -11.76 -6.37
N ALA A 97 -3.97 -10.53 -6.62
CA ALA A 97 -3.33 -9.32 -6.09
C ALA A 97 -3.83 -9.04 -4.66
N LEU A 98 -2.91 -8.82 -3.72
CA LEU A 98 -3.19 -8.32 -2.37
C LEU A 98 -2.98 -6.80 -2.34
N VAL A 99 -4.08 -6.05 -2.26
CA VAL A 99 -4.08 -4.59 -2.39
C VAL A 99 -4.51 -3.91 -1.11
N GLN A 100 -3.61 -3.18 -0.48
CA GLN A 100 -3.96 -2.24 0.57
C GLN A 100 -2.83 -1.24 0.80
N ALA A 101 -3.11 -0.11 1.46
CA ALA A 101 -2.07 0.83 1.87
C ALA A 101 -0.98 0.20 2.75
N SER A 102 0.16 0.88 2.83
CA SER A 102 1.25 0.46 3.71
C SER A 102 0.82 0.51 5.20
N THR A 103 1.57 -0.22 6.04
CA THR A 103 1.43 -0.26 7.51
C THR A 103 0.15 -0.89 8.10
N ILE A 104 -0.78 -1.36 7.26
CA ILE A 104 -1.98 -2.10 7.68
C ILE A 104 -1.70 -3.58 8.05
N GLY A 105 -0.47 -4.06 7.87
CA GLY A 105 -0.09 -5.43 8.22
C GLY A 105 -0.21 -6.47 7.09
N LYS A 106 -0.21 -6.09 5.80
CA LYS A 106 -0.18 -7.02 4.64
C LYS A 106 0.87 -8.13 4.79
N SER A 107 2.14 -7.74 4.87
CA SER A 107 3.26 -8.67 4.98
C SER A 107 3.18 -9.50 6.26
N LYS A 108 2.67 -8.91 7.36
CA LYS A 108 2.51 -9.61 8.64
C LYS A 108 1.40 -10.68 8.58
N MET A 109 0.31 -10.41 7.88
CA MET A 109 -0.74 -11.41 7.59
C MET A 109 -0.20 -12.55 6.71
N LEU A 110 0.58 -12.23 5.67
CA LEU A 110 1.22 -13.24 4.82
C LEU A 110 2.21 -14.12 5.59
N TRP A 111 2.93 -13.55 6.55
CA TRP A 111 3.79 -14.32 7.46
C TRP A 111 2.97 -15.22 8.39
N ALA A 112 1.83 -14.76 8.90
CA ALA A 112 0.93 -15.61 9.69
C ALA A 112 0.29 -16.72 8.84
N ALA A 113 0.03 -16.48 7.56
CA ALA A 113 -0.46 -17.51 6.63
C ALA A 113 0.55 -18.65 6.42
N ALA A 114 1.85 -18.37 6.51
CA ALA A 114 2.90 -19.36 6.38
C ALA A 114 2.96 -20.38 7.53
N GLU A 115 2.34 -20.09 8.67
CA GLU A 115 2.14 -21.07 9.75
C GLU A 115 1.09 -22.13 9.39
N ARG A 116 0.20 -21.82 8.42
CA ARG A 116 -0.92 -22.67 8.01
C ARG A 116 -0.70 -23.36 6.66
N VAL A 117 0.09 -22.78 5.76
CA VAL A 117 0.32 -23.28 4.40
C VAL A 117 1.81 -23.24 4.07
N TYR A 118 2.35 -24.27 3.39
CA TYR A 118 3.74 -24.19 2.89
C TYR A 118 3.86 -22.97 2.00
N THR A 119 4.75 -22.04 2.37
CA THR A 119 4.85 -20.74 1.72
C THR A 119 6.25 -20.49 1.22
N VAL A 120 6.38 -19.98 0.00
CA VAL A 120 7.60 -19.49 -0.62
C VAL A 120 7.48 -17.97 -0.68
N TYR A 121 8.25 -17.28 0.14
CA TYR A 121 8.15 -15.85 0.32
C TYR A 121 9.33 -15.13 -0.31
N VAL A 122 9.04 -14.29 -1.30
CA VAL A 122 10.00 -13.49 -2.04
C VAL A 122 9.64 -12.02 -1.88
N CYS A 123 10.48 -11.25 -1.21
CA CYS A 123 10.34 -9.79 -1.13
C CYS A 123 11.13 -9.12 -2.26
N LEU A 124 10.42 -8.54 -3.22
CA LEU A 124 10.95 -7.95 -4.44
C LEU A 124 11.26 -6.45 -4.33
N ARG A 125 11.24 -5.89 -3.12
CA ARG A 125 11.55 -4.48 -2.81
C ARG A 125 12.85 -4.01 -3.47
N ASN A 126 12.90 -2.79 -3.98
CA ASN A 126 14.07 -2.21 -4.66
C ASN A 126 15.40 -2.38 -3.91
N LYS A 127 16.50 -2.54 -4.68
CA LYS A 127 17.87 -2.63 -4.15
C LYS A 127 18.20 -1.43 -3.27
N GLY A 128 18.84 -1.68 -2.13
CA GLY A 128 19.24 -0.64 -1.17
C GLY A 128 18.11 -0.09 -0.30
N SER A 129 16.88 -0.60 -0.43
CA SER A 129 15.78 -0.18 0.45
C SER A 129 15.96 -0.74 1.87
N SER A 130 15.72 0.11 2.87
CA SER A 130 15.78 -0.22 4.30
C SER A 130 14.46 -0.78 4.86
N GLY A 131 13.46 -0.98 4.01
CA GLY A 131 12.15 -1.47 4.42
C GLY A 131 12.19 -2.91 4.95
N ILE A 132 11.22 -3.23 5.81
CA ILE A 132 11.02 -4.56 6.38
C ILE A 132 9.74 -5.16 5.79
N PRO A 133 9.75 -6.44 5.36
CA PRO A 133 10.91 -7.35 5.34
C PRO A 133 11.95 -7.00 4.26
N PRO A 134 13.21 -7.47 4.43
CA PRO A 134 14.30 -7.17 3.51
C PRO A 134 14.11 -7.85 2.15
N ARG A 135 14.75 -7.32 1.12
CA ARG A 135 14.77 -7.91 -0.23
C ARG A 135 15.33 -9.34 -0.19
N SER A 136 14.66 -10.27 -0.87
CA SER A 136 15.16 -11.64 -1.00
C SER A 136 16.35 -11.70 -1.98
N THR A 137 17.37 -12.51 -1.73
CA THR A 137 18.57 -12.54 -2.60
C THR A 137 18.25 -13.02 -4.03
N ILE A 138 17.27 -13.90 -4.18
CA ILE A 138 16.79 -14.39 -5.49
C ILE A 138 16.13 -13.31 -6.36
N SER A 139 15.71 -12.18 -5.76
CA SER A 139 14.88 -11.17 -6.42
C SER A 139 15.51 -10.60 -7.69
N ASP A 140 16.83 -10.50 -7.75
CA ASP A 140 17.52 -9.98 -8.93
C ASP A 140 17.30 -10.84 -10.19
N LYS A 141 17.19 -12.16 -10.00
CA LYS A 141 16.85 -13.12 -11.06
C LYS A 141 15.38 -13.06 -11.45
N LEU A 142 14.51 -12.67 -10.53
CA LEU A 142 13.07 -12.63 -10.74
C LEU A 142 12.53 -11.27 -11.18
N CYS A 143 13.39 -10.26 -11.38
CA CYS A 143 12.96 -8.91 -11.76
C CYS A 143 13.61 -8.38 -13.05
N THR A 144 14.63 -9.05 -13.58
CA THR A 144 15.44 -8.52 -14.68
C THR A 144 15.43 -9.49 -15.84
N PHE A 145 14.71 -9.15 -16.91
CA PHE A 145 14.52 -10.01 -18.06
C PHE A 145 14.84 -9.26 -19.35
N VAL A 146 15.46 -9.95 -20.31
CA VAL A 146 15.74 -9.41 -21.65
C VAL A 146 14.52 -9.45 -22.57
N ASP A 147 13.59 -10.38 -22.32
CA ASP A 147 12.36 -10.57 -23.06
C ASP A 147 11.34 -11.40 -22.23
N ASP A 148 10.08 -11.43 -22.67
CA ASP A 148 8.98 -12.12 -21.99
C ASP A 148 9.17 -13.65 -21.94
N GLN A 149 9.84 -14.24 -22.92
CA GLN A 149 10.11 -15.68 -22.96
C GLN A 149 11.11 -16.07 -21.86
N THR A 150 12.15 -15.27 -21.68
CA THR A 150 13.14 -15.42 -20.62
C THR A 150 12.50 -15.26 -19.25
N ALA A 151 11.59 -14.30 -19.11
CA ALA A 151 10.79 -14.12 -17.89
C ALA A 151 9.96 -15.39 -17.59
N LEU A 152 9.20 -15.88 -18.58
CA LEU A 152 8.39 -17.08 -18.47
C LEU A 152 9.22 -18.29 -18.03
N PHE A 153 10.32 -18.58 -18.72
CA PHE A 153 11.18 -19.73 -18.38
C PHE A 153 11.84 -19.56 -17.01
N THR A 154 12.21 -18.35 -16.62
CA THR A 154 12.79 -18.10 -15.30
C THR A 154 11.78 -18.39 -14.19
N TYR A 155 10.52 -17.97 -14.33
CA TYR A 155 9.49 -18.31 -13.34
C TYR A 155 9.09 -19.79 -13.37
N VAL A 156 9.03 -20.44 -14.54
CA VAL A 156 8.76 -21.88 -14.64
C VAL A 156 9.84 -22.66 -13.90
N THR A 157 11.11 -22.36 -14.19
CA THR A 157 12.25 -23.01 -13.53
C THR A 157 12.31 -22.70 -12.04
N PHE A 158 11.96 -21.48 -11.62
CA PHE A 158 11.83 -21.12 -10.21
C PHE A 158 10.77 -21.96 -9.49
N ILE A 159 9.57 -22.08 -10.08
CA ILE A 159 8.47 -22.89 -9.52
C ILE A 159 8.88 -24.36 -9.44
N CYS A 160 9.40 -24.96 -10.52
CA CYS A 160 9.84 -26.35 -10.54
C CYS A 160 10.97 -26.62 -9.53
N SER A 161 11.99 -25.74 -9.50
CA SER A 161 13.10 -25.84 -8.55
C SER A 161 12.61 -25.81 -7.11
N THR A 162 11.68 -24.90 -6.80
CA THR A 162 11.11 -24.78 -5.46
C THR A 162 10.30 -26.00 -5.06
N MET A 163 9.48 -26.55 -5.97
CA MET A 163 8.73 -27.79 -5.72
C MET A 163 9.68 -28.96 -5.48
N ARG A 164 10.70 -29.15 -6.34
CA ARG A 164 11.73 -30.20 -6.19
C ARG A 164 12.46 -30.07 -4.85
N HIS A 165 12.85 -28.85 -4.46
CA HIS A 165 13.52 -28.64 -3.20
C HIS A 165 12.61 -28.94 -2.01
N LEU A 166 11.35 -28.49 -2.04
CA LEU A 166 10.37 -28.78 -0.98
C LEU A 166 10.14 -30.29 -0.81
N THR A 167 10.02 -31.05 -1.91
CA THR A 167 9.94 -32.51 -1.89
C THR A 167 11.14 -33.14 -1.14
N SER A 168 12.34 -32.59 -1.33
CA SER A 168 13.56 -33.06 -0.65
C SER A 168 13.70 -32.57 0.80
N PHE A 169 13.06 -31.45 1.16
CA PHE A 169 13.25 -30.76 2.43
C PHE A 169 12.65 -31.51 3.63
N LYS A 170 11.58 -32.30 3.41
CA LYS A 170 10.94 -33.21 4.38
C LYS A 170 10.80 -32.63 5.81
N SER A 171 10.40 -31.37 5.93
CA SER A 171 10.19 -30.69 7.22
C SER A 171 8.84 -29.97 7.26
N ASN A 172 8.47 -29.45 8.42
CA ASN A 172 7.22 -28.73 8.64
C ASN A 172 7.19 -27.35 7.94
N LYS A 173 6.00 -26.77 7.82
CA LYS A 173 5.74 -25.48 7.16
C LYS A 173 6.57 -24.33 7.74
N THR A 174 6.69 -24.29 9.07
CA THR A 174 7.40 -23.24 9.80
C THR A 174 8.90 -23.27 9.51
N ASP A 175 9.52 -24.45 9.53
CA ASP A 175 10.95 -24.60 9.24
C ASP A 175 11.26 -24.32 7.78
N TRP A 176 10.38 -24.74 6.86
CA TRP A 176 10.45 -24.37 5.44
C TRP A 176 10.43 -22.86 5.24
N PHE A 177 9.49 -22.18 5.91
CA PHE A 177 9.36 -20.73 5.82
C PHE A 177 10.59 -20.00 6.40
N LYS A 178 11.08 -20.44 7.56
CA LYS A 178 12.27 -19.86 8.21
C LYS A 178 13.55 -20.05 7.40
N ALA A 179 13.65 -21.12 6.62
CA ALA A 179 14.83 -21.41 5.80
C ALA A 179 15.19 -20.29 4.81
N HIS A 180 14.20 -19.49 4.37
CA HIS A 180 14.40 -18.42 3.39
C HIS A 180 13.96 -17.02 3.86
N THR A 181 13.40 -16.91 5.06
CA THR A 181 13.00 -15.62 5.67
C THR A 181 13.87 -15.19 6.85
N SER A 182 14.71 -16.09 7.37
CA SER A 182 15.71 -15.77 8.39
C SER A 182 16.95 -15.05 7.79
N ASN A 183 17.83 -14.54 8.65
CA ASN A 183 19.01 -13.77 8.24
C ASN A 183 19.97 -14.54 7.32
N ASN A 184 19.93 -15.88 7.30
CA ASN A 184 20.80 -16.72 6.45
C ASN A 184 20.06 -17.31 5.24
N GLN A 185 19.32 -16.48 4.50
CA GLN A 185 18.59 -16.89 3.30
C GLN A 185 19.48 -17.34 2.12
N LEU A 186 20.78 -17.03 2.14
CA LEU A 186 21.68 -17.19 0.99
C LEU A 186 21.84 -18.65 0.57
N GLU A 187 21.97 -19.56 1.52
CA GLU A 187 22.14 -20.99 1.24
C GLU A 187 20.89 -21.58 0.59
N PHE A 188 19.71 -21.27 1.13
CA PHE A 188 18.43 -21.68 0.56
C PHE A 188 18.30 -21.22 -0.89
N TRP A 189 18.50 -19.92 -1.14
CA TRP A 189 18.34 -19.39 -2.50
C TRP A 189 19.38 -19.91 -3.48
N LYS A 190 20.62 -20.22 -3.04
CA LYS A 190 21.62 -20.87 -3.89
C LYS A 190 21.18 -22.26 -4.34
N VAL A 191 20.55 -23.05 -3.46
CA VAL A 191 19.99 -24.36 -3.83
C VAL A 191 18.89 -24.19 -4.87
N ILE A 192 18.00 -23.21 -4.68
CA ILE A 192 16.96 -22.89 -5.66
C ILE A 192 17.56 -22.46 -7.00
N GLU A 193 18.58 -21.59 -7.01
CA GLU A 193 19.26 -21.14 -8.23
C GLU A 193 19.92 -22.29 -8.99
N GLU A 194 20.56 -23.22 -8.30
CA GLU A 194 21.15 -24.40 -8.94
C GLU A 194 20.07 -25.32 -9.52
N GLY A 195 18.98 -25.55 -8.77
CA GLY A 195 17.83 -26.28 -9.28
C GLY A 195 17.16 -25.58 -10.47
N MET A 196 17.16 -24.25 -10.53
CA MET A 196 16.66 -23.49 -11.67
C MET A 196 17.51 -23.74 -12.93
N LYS A 197 18.85 -23.83 -12.81
CA LYS A 197 19.72 -24.19 -13.94
C LYS A 197 19.40 -25.58 -14.47
N ASN A 198 19.24 -26.56 -13.57
CA ASN A 198 18.87 -27.93 -13.96
C ASN A 198 17.51 -27.96 -14.68
N CYS A 199 16.51 -27.23 -14.17
CA CYS A 199 15.21 -27.12 -14.85
C CYS A 199 15.32 -26.37 -16.19
N MET A 200 16.24 -25.43 -16.32
CA MET A 200 16.48 -24.71 -17.58
C MET A 200 17.09 -25.65 -18.63
N ASP A 201 17.95 -26.58 -18.21
CA ASP A 201 18.48 -27.62 -19.10
C ASP A 201 17.39 -28.59 -19.53
N ASP A 202 16.45 -28.96 -18.64
CA ASP A 202 15.24 -29.72 -19.00
C ASP A 202 14.43 -28.97 -20.09
N ILE A 203 14.19 -27.67 -19.92
CA ILE A 203 13.48 -26.84 -20.92
C ILE A 203 14.26 -26.77 -22.23
N ARG A 204 15.58 -26.57 -22.19
CA ARG A 204 16.45 -26.55 -23.39
C ARG A 204 16.41 -27.87 -24.14
N ASN A 205 16.33 -29.01 -23.43
CA ASN A 205 16.18 -30.31 -24.07
C ASN A 205 14.82 -30.47 -24.77
N ILE A 206 13.77 -29.83 -24.25
CA ILE A 206 12.43 -29.83 -24.87
C ILE A 206 12.40 -28.93 -26.12
N ILE A 207 12.92 -27.70 -26.05
CA ILE A 207 12.81 -26.71 -27.14
C ILE A 207 13.98 -26.76 -28.13
N GLY A 208 15.10 -27.37 -27.75
CA GLY A 208 16.37 -27.34 -28.49
C GLY A 208 16.95 -25.93 -28.60
N ASN A 209 17.52 -25.61 -29.77
CA ASN A 209 18.07 -24.27 -30.09
C ASN A 209 17.03 -23.36 -30.79
N ARG A 210 15.74 -23.69 -30.74
CA ARG A 210 14.71 -22.95 -31.47
C ARG A 210 14.33 -21.68 -30.71
N LYS A 211 14.22 -20.55 -31.42
CA LYS A 211 13.68 -19.31 -30.86
C LYS A 211 12.16 -19.36 -30.70
N ASP A 212 11.48 -20.02 -31.65
CA ASP A 212 10.04 -20.23 -31.63
C ASP A 212 9.71 -21.68 -31.25
N TYR A 213 8.79 -21.85 -30.30
CA TYR A 213 8.31 -23.15 -29.83
C TYR A 213 6.78 -23.24 -30.03
N GLY A 214 6.31 -24.40 -30.47
CA GLY A 214 4.91 -24.64 -30.77
C GLY A 214 4.11 -25.14 -29.56
N GLU A 215 2.86 -25.54 -29.82
CA GLU A 215 1.99 -26.10 -28.78
C GLU A 215 2.54 -27.40 -28.17
N VAL A 216 3.28 -28.20 -28.94
CA VAL A 216 3.84 -29.48 -28.49
C VAL A 216 4.94 -29.27 -27.45
N GLU A 217 5.90 -28.39 -27.73
CA GLU A 217 6.95 -28.06 -26.77
C GLU A 217 6.37 -27.39 -25.52
N TRP A 218 5.36 -26.54 -25.68
CA TRP A 218 4.66 -25.92 -24.55
C TRP A 218 3.92 -26.96 -23.69
N HIS A 219 3.30 -27.97 -24.31
CA HIS A 219 2.69 -29.09 -23.59
C HIS A 219 3.73 -29.88 -22.77
N SER A 220 4.91 -30.13 -23.32
CA SER A 220 6.01 -30.79 -22.59
C SER A 220 6.51 -29.96 -21.41
N ILE A 221 6.62 -28.63 -21.54
CA ILE A 221 6.97 -27.73 -20.43
C ILE A 221 5.89 -27.80 -19.34
N LYS A 222 4.60 -27.81 -19.71
CA LYS A 222 3.50 -28.01 -18.74
C LYS A 222 3.61 -29.36 -18.04
N GLN A 223 3.97 -30.42 -18.76
CA GLN A 223 4.15 -31.75 -18.19
C GLN A 223 5.31 -31.80 -17.20
N LEU A 224 6.40 -31.07 -17.45
CA LEU A 224 7.50 -30.91 -16.49
C LEU A 224 7.01 -30.31 -15.16
N VAL A 225 6.23 -29.23 -15.21
CA VAL A 225 5.64 -28.60 -14.02
C VAL A 225 4.73 -29.58 -13.28
N LYS A 226 3.88 -30.29 -14.03
CA LYS A 226 2.96 -31.29 -13.49
C LYS A 226 3.70 -32.42 -12.76
N THR A 227 4.77 -32.97 -13.35
CA THR A 227 5.59 -34.01 -12.72
C THR A 227 6.23 -33.53 -11.41
N CYS A 228 6.72 -32.28 -11.37
CA CYS A 228 7.25 -31.69 -10.14
C CYS A 228 6.16 -31.57 -9.06
N TRP A 229 4.96 -31.17 -9.46
CA TRP A 229 3.81 -31.10 -8.56
C TRP A 229 3.37 -32.47 -8.04
N ASP A 230 3.22 -33.47 -8.91
CA ASP A 230 2.76 -34.81 -8.53
C ASP A 230 3.72 -35.45 -7.51
N SER A 231 5.04 -35.29 -7.71
CA SER A 231 6.06 -35.73 -6.75
C SER A 231 5.98 -34.99 -5.40
N LEU A 232 5.72 -33.68 -5.42
CA LEU A 232 5.52 -32.91 -4.20
C LEU A 232 4.24 -33.36 -3.47
N LYS A 233 3.14 -33.57 -4.20
CA LYS A 233 1.86 -33.99 -3.64
C LYS A 233 1.97 -35.31 -2.88
N GLU A 234 2.69 -36.28 -3.41
CA GLU A 234 2.97 -37.55 -2.71
C GLU A 234 3.66 -37.34 -1.35
N THR A 235 4.48 -36.28 -1.23
CA THR A 235 5.19 -35.94 0.00
C THR A 235 4.32 -35.16 1.00
N LEU A 236 3.38 -34.34 0.50
CA LEU A 236 2.53 -33.49 1.35
C LEU A 236 1.29 -34.22 1.92
N ASN A 237 0.90 -35.35 1.35
CA ASN A 237 -0.35 -36.07 1.61
C ASN A 237 -0.45 -36.83 2.97
N SER A 238 0.27 -36.42 4.03
CA SER A 238 0.21 -37.18 5.30
C SER A 238 -1.00 -36.85 6.19
N ASP A 239 -1.53 -35.61 6.24
CA ASP A 239 -2.52 -35.25 7.28
C ASP A 239 -3.54 -34.12 6.96
N GLU A 240 -3.57 -33.55 5.74
CA GLU A 240 -4.46 -32.40 5.41
C GLU A 240 -5.60 -32.75 4.44
N PRO A 241 -6.78 -32.09 4.55
CA PRO A 241 -7.89 -32.31 3.63
C PRO A 241 -7.46 -32.00 2.19
N GLU A 242 -7.70 -32.94 1.26
CA GLU A 242 -7.32 -32.87 -0.16
C GLU A 242 -7.83 -31.62 -0.92
N SER A 243 -8.71 -30.83 -0.30
CA SER A 243 -9.43 -29.71 -0.90
C SER A 243 -8.84 -28.32 -0.63
N GLY A 244 -7.92 -28.16 0.32
CA GLY A 244 -7.32 -26.86 0.65
C GLY A 244 -6.05 -26.52 -0.15
N ILE A 245 -5.66 -25.24 -0.17
CA ILE A 245 -4.34 -24.81 -0.63
C ILE A 245 -3.23 -25.54 0.13
N GLN A 246 -2.22 -26.02 -0.59
CA GLN A 246 -1.08 -26.74 -0.04
C GLN A 246 0.23 -25.95 -0.19
N LEU A 247 0.37 -25.14 -1.25
CA LEU A 247 1.58 -24.35 -1.52
C LEU A 247 1.23 -22.92 -1.93
N LEU A 248 1.81 -21.93 -1.27
CA LEU A 248 1.61 -20.51 -1.55
C LEU A 248 2.91 -19.85 -2.01
N PHE A 249 2.92 -19.24 -3.19
CA PHE A 249 4.00 -18.36 -3.64
C PHE A 249 3.63 -16.91 -3.34
N VAL A 250 4.44 -16.22 -2.55
CA VAL A 250 4.23 -14.82 -2.18
C VAL A 250 5.33 -13.96 -2.80
N PHE A 251 4.95 -13.06 -3.70
CA PHE A 251 5.79 -12.02 -4.26
C PHE A 251 5.40 -10.70 -3.59
N ASP A 252 6.05 -10.38 -2.47
CA ASP A 252 5.80 -9.15 -1.70
C ASP A 252 6.61 -7.98 -2.25
N GLU A 253 6.11 -6.75 -2.08
CA GLU A 253 6.72 -5.51 -2.57
C GLU A 253 7.07 -5.61 -4.07
N ALA A 254 6.14 -6.15 -4.85
CA ALA A 254 6.37 -6.55 -6.23
C ALA A 254 6.43 -5.39 -7.24
N LYS A 255 6.32 -4.14 -6.78
CA LYS A 255 6.27 -2.92 -7.62
C LYS A 255 7.29 -2.92 -8.77
N ILE A 256 8.51 -3.41 -8.53
CA ILE A 256 9.59 -3.49 -9.53
C ILE A 256 9.21 -4.29 -10.79
N LEU A 257 8.31 -5.28 -10.68
CA LEU A 257 7.85 -6.09 -11.82
C LEU A 257 7.00 -5.29 -12.82
N THR A 258 6.60 -4.07 -12.46
CA THR A 258 5.78 -3.18 -13.31
C THR A 258 6.53 -1.93 -13.76
N GLU A 259 7.82 -1.81 -13.46
CA GLU A 259 8.65 -0.65 -13.78
C GLU A 259 9.46 -0.84 -15.08
N GLY A 260 9.27 -1.95 -15.81
CA GLY A 260 9.91 -2.25 -17.10
C GLY A 260 8.91 -2.44 -18.25
N GLU A 261 9.40 -2.41 -19.50
CA GLU A 261 8.60 -2.63 -20.72
C GLU A 261 8.12 -4.09 -20.90
N THR A 262 8.71 -5.04 -20.17
CA THR A 262 8.35 -6.46 -20.20
C THR A 262 7.25 -6.74 -19.17
N ASN A 263 6.03 -6.94 -19.66
CA ASN A 263 4.91 -7.40 -18.82
C ASN A 263 5.15 -8.86 -18.46
N SER A 264 5.94 -9.08 -17.41
CA SER A 264 6.33 -10.40 -16.95
C SER A 264 5.12 -11.13 -16.34
N THR A 265 4.34 -11.79 -17.19
CA THR A 265 3.28 -12.69 -16.76
C THR A 265 3.89 -13.89 -16.04
N LEU A 266 3.55 -14.04 -14.76
CA LEU A 266 3.82 -15.28 -14.02
C LEU A 266 3.26 -16.47 -14.81
N PRO A 267 4.03 -17.56 -14.99
CA PRO A 267 3.61 -18.69 -15.79
C PRO A 267 2.30 -19.25 -15.29
N THR A 268 1.37 -19.43 -16.23
CA THR A 268 0.32 -20.43 -16.11
C THR A 268 0.95 -21.79 -15.85
N TYR A 269 0.90 -22.27 -14.61
CA TYR A 269 0.82 -23.72 -14.40
C TYR A 269 -0.64 -24.11 -14.57
N GLU A 270 -0.90 -25.23 -15.26
CA GLU A 270 -2.21 -25.84 -15.14
C GLU A 270 -2.32 -26.32 -13.69
N SER A 271 -3.03 -25.60 -12.83
CA SER A 271 -3.41 -26.15 -11.54
C SER A 271 -4.36 -27.33 -11.76
N GLY A 272 -3.77 -28.50 -12.00
CA GLY A 272 -4.24 -29.74 -11.41
C GLY A 272 -3.77 -29.89 -9.95
N GLY A 273 -3.12 -28.85 -9.40
CA GLY A 273 -2.52 -28.83 -8.07
C GLY A 273 -2.98 -27.66 -7.19
N ARG A 274 -2.95 -27.89 -5.87
CA ARG A 274 -3.32 -26.94 -4.80
C ARG A 274 -2.20 -25.93 -4.49
N ALA A 275 -1.48 -25.46 -5.53
CA ALA A 275 -0.55 -24.33 -5.42
C ALA A 275 -1.28 -23.03 -5.78
N PHE A 276 -0.88 -21.88 -5.23
CA PHE A 276 -1.42 -20.57 -5.59
C PHE A 276 -0.37 -19.46 -5.47
N ALA A 277 -0.50 -18.37 -6.23
CA ALA A 277 0.39 -17.22 -6.14
C ALA A 277 -0.31 -15.96 -5.60
N ILE A 278 0.44 -15.13 -4.88
CA ILE A 278 0.02 -13.82 -4.37
C ILE A 278 1.07 -12.80 -4.77
N VAL A 279 0.62 -11.69 -5.34
CA VAL A 279 1.46 -10.53 -5.61
C VAL A 279 0.94 -9.37 -4.77
N THR A 280 1.81 -8.72 -4.00
CA THR A 280 1.43 -7.54 -3.24
C THR A 280 1.82 -6.28 -4.01
N ASP A 281 0.86 -5.37 -4.18
CA ASP A 281 1.12 -3.98 -4.51
C ASP A 281 -0.07 -3.12 -4.08
N THR A 282 0.19 -1.84 -3.95
CA THR A 282 -0.80 -0.79 -3.73
C THR A 282 -1.53 -0.37 -5.01
N ALA A 283 -2.75 0.14 -4.87
CA ALA A 283 -3.76 0.15 -5.93
C ALA A 283 -3.38 0.83 -7.27
N SER A 284 -2.45 1.79 -7.30
CA SER A 284 -2.06 2.55 -8.52
C SER A 284 -1.56 1.72 -9.69
N LYS A 285 -1.11 0.48 -9.44
CA LYS A 285 -0.61 -0.39 -10.49
C LYS A 285 -1.27 -1.76 -10.51
N ILE A 286 -2.45 -1.89 -9.91
CA ILE A 286 -3.33 -3.04 -10.20
C ILE A 286 -3.53 -3.13 -11.70
N SER A 287 -3.60 -2.02 -12.43
CA SER A 287 -3.68 -2.05 -13.90
C SER A 287 -2.50 -2.75 -14.58
N ASN A 288 -1.35 -2.94 -13.92
CA ASN A 288 -0.16 -3.51 -14.53
C ASN A 288 0.01 -5.00 -14.21
N PHE A 289 -0.40 -5.44 -13.01
CA PHE A 289 -0.51 -6.87 -12.69
C PHE A 289 -1.85 -7.47 -13.12
N ALA A 290 -2.79 -6.58 -13.39
CA ALA A 290 -4.21 -6.85 -13.31
C ALA A 290 -5.11 -5.82 -14.05
N PRO A 291 -4.77 -5.41 -15.29
CA PRO A 291 -5.52 -4.42 -16.07
C PRO A 291 -6.99 -4.80 -16.30
N SER A 292 -7.82 -3.77 -16.51
CA SER A 292 -9.08 -3.96 -17.22
C SER A 292 -8.80 -4.64 -18.56
N ALA A 293 -9.61 -5.61 -18.99
CA ALA A 293 -9.37 -6.37 -20.22
C ALA A 293 -9.12 -5.50 -21.48
N ARG A 294 -9.60 -4.26 -21.49
CA ARG A 294 -9.41 -3.28 -22.58
C ARG A 294 -8.03 -2.60 -22.60
N ARG A 295 -7.32 -2.59 -21.48
CA ARG A 295 -6.03 -1.89 -21.28
C ARG A 295 -4.88 -2.86 -21.03
N ASP A 296 -5.12 -4.17 -21.10
CA ASP A 296 -4.08 -5.17 -20.92
C ASP A 296 -3.15 -5.19 -22.12
N PRO A 297 -1.86 -4.83 -21.99
CA PRO A 297 -0.90 -4.84 -23.10
C PRO A 297 -0.55 -6.26 -23.60
N SER A 298 -0.89 -7.32 -22.86
CA SER A 298 -0.68 -8.70 -23.27
C SER A 298 -1.64 -9.10 -24.38
N TRP A 299 -1.09 -9.30 -25.58
CA TRP A 299 -1.81 -9.83 -26.75
C TRP A 299 -2.54 -11.16 -26.44
N ARG A 300 -2.07 -11.95 -25.46
CA ARG A 300 -2.70 -13.23 -25.05
C ARG A 300 -3.99 -13.02 -24.25
N VAL A 301 -4.02 -12.04 -23.34
CA VAL A 301 -5.23 -11.69 -22.57
C VAL A 301 -6.26 -11.03 -23.49
N GLN A 302 -5.82 -10.16 -24.40
CA GLN A 302 -6.71 -9.51 -25.37
C GLN A 302 -7.32 -10.51 -26.39
N LYS A 303 -6.53 -11.47 -26.90
CA LYS A 303 -7.00 -12.45 -27.89
C LYS A 303 -7.95 -13.50 -27.32
N ASN A 304 -7.74 -13.92 -26.05
CA ASN A 304 -8.51 -15.00 -25.41
C ASN A 304 -9.52 -14.52 -24.34
N ARG A 305 -9.57 -13.22 -24.01
CA ARG A 305 -10.45 -12.63 -22.98
C ARG A 305 -10.37 -13.30 -21.60
N LEU A 306 -9.17 -13.74 -21.21
CA LEU A 306 -8.95 -14.40 -19.91
C LEU A 306 -9.17 -13.41 -18.75
N ALA A 307 -9.90 -13.84 -17.73
CA ALA A 307 -10.15 -13.08 -16.52
C ALA A 307 -9.02 -13.25 -15.49
N LEU A 308 -8.95 -12.32 -14.55
CA LEU A 308 -8.11 -12.41 -13.36
C LEU A 308 -8.98 -12.57 -12.12
N TYR A 309 -8.46 -13.24 -11.10
CA TYR A 309 -9.18 -13.39 -9.84
C TYR A 309 -9.38 -12.05 -9.13
N PRO A 310 -10.54 -11.82 -8.49
CA PRO A 310 -10.78 -10.60 -7.73
C PRO A 310 -9.64 -10.33 -6.72
N PRO A 311 -9.13 -9.09 -6.65
CA PRO A 311 -8.07 -8.75 -5.71
C PRO A 311 -8.58 -8.90 -4.27
N PHE A 312 -7.69 -9.31 -3.37
CA PHE A 312 -7.97 -9.28 -1.94
C PHE A 312 -7.53 -7.92 -1.39
N TYR A 313 -8.44 -7.14 -0.84
CA TYR A 313 -8.13 -5.81 -0.29
C TYR A 313 -8.63 -5.60 1.14
N TYR A 314 -9.44 -6.52 1.65
CA TYR A 314 -10.05 -6.41 2.98
C TYR A 314 -9.04 -6.80 4.07
N ILE A 315 -8.42 -5.80 4.69
CA ILE A 315 -7.48 -5.99 5.82
C ILE A 315 -7.94 -5.13 7.00
N ALA A 316 -8.92 -5.66 7.74
CA ALA A 316 -9.52 -4.98 8.88
C ALA A 316 -8.66 -5.14 10.14
N THR A 317 -7.53 -4.43 10.19
CA THR A 317 -6.56 -4.48 11.31
C THR A 317 -6.42 -3.15 12.05
N LEU A 318 -7.26 -2.17 11.74
CA LEU A 318 -7.34 -0.93 12.50
C LEU A 318 -7.68 -1.23 13.96
N ASP A 319 -7.10 -0.45 14.88
CA ASP A 319 -7.30 -0.52 16.32
C ASP A 319 -6.96 -1.89 16.94
N THR A 320 -6.20 -2.75 16.25
CA THR A 320 -5.80 -4.09 16.75
C THR A 320 -4.97 -4.04 18.03
N PHE A 321 -4.37 -2.89 18.35
CA PHE A 321 -3.65 -2.65 19.59
C PHE A 321 -4.49 -2.01 20.70
N MET A 322 -5.75 -1.61 20.43
CA MET A 322 -6.71 -1.09 21.41
C MET A 322 -7.44 -2.25 22.10
N THR A 323 -7.03 -2.62 23.30
CA THR A 323 -7.56 -3.74 24.10
C THR A 323 -8.19 -3.19 25.38
N GLN A 324 -8.90 -4.01 26.15
CA GLN A 324 -9.38 -3.58 27.47
C GLN A 324 -8.26 -3.09 28.40
N GLU A 325 -7.03 -3.62 28.25
CA GLU A 325 -5.84 -3.22 29.02
C GLU A 325 -5.26 -1.89 28.55
N THR A 326 -5.30 -1.63 27.24
CA THR A 326 -4.73 -0.42 26.62
C THR A 326 -5.78 0.68 26.41
N GLU A 327 -7.03 0.44 26.78
CA GLU A 327 -8.10 1.43 26.75
C GLU A 327 -7.89 2.49 27.85
N PRO A 328 -7.95 3.79 27.52
CA PRO A 328 -7.84 4.86 28.51
C PRO A 328 -9.09 4.88 29.42
N LYS A 329 -8.89 4.76 30.73
CA LYS A 329 -9.96 4.73 31.75
C LYS A 329 -10.21 6.10 32.40
N THR A 330 -9.38 7.10 32.11
CA THR A 330 -9.51 8.45 32.68
C THR A 330 -9.23 9.52 31.62
N LEU A 331 -9.81 10.72 31.79
CA LEU A 331 -9.52 11.87 30.92
C LEU A 331 -8.01 12.21 30.87
N LYS A 332 -7.28 11.96 31.96
CA LYS A 332 -5.83 12.13 31.98
C LYS A 332 -5.15 11.15 31.04
N GLN A 333 -5.53 9.88 31.06
CA GLN A 333 -4.98 8.86 30.14
C GLN A 333 -5.33 9.15 28.68
N VAL A 334 -6.55 9.62 28.40
CA VAL A 334 -6.99 10.02 27.05
C VAL A 334 -6.03 11.07 26.42
N ALA A 335 -5.47 11.95 27.24
CA ALA A 335 -4.54 12.99 26.80
C ALA A 335 -3.09 12.51 26.62
N LEU A 336 -2.74 11.28 27.01
CA LEU A 336 -1.36 10.81 27.00
C LEU A 336 -0.99 10.08 25.69
N PRO A 337 0.17 10.38 25.07
CA PRO A 337 0.58 9.76 23.81
C PRO A 337 0.60 8.23 23.83
N GLN A 338 0.94 7.58 24.95
CA GLN A 338 0.97 6.12 24.99
C GLN A 338 -0.40 5.48 24.72
N TYR A 339 -1.52 6.11 25.09
CA TYR A 339 -2.86 5.59 24.76
C TYR A 339 -3.26 5.91 23.32
N PHE A 340 -2.76 7.03 22.79
CA PHE A 340 -3.05 7.53 21.46
C PHE A 340 -2.56 6.59 20.33
N PHE A 341 -1.35 6.04 20.43
CA PHE A 341 -0.77 5.18 19.39
C PHE A 341 -1.34 3.75 19.35
N HIS A 342 -2.27 3.39 20.24
CA HIS A 342 -3.00 2.11 20.14
C HIS A 342 -4.16 2.14 19.13
N TYR A 343 -4.56 3.34 18.70
CA TYR A 343 -5.62 3.56 17.70
C TYR A 343 -5.03 3.70 16.29
N GLY A 344 -5.86 3.45 15.28
CA GLY A 344 -5.49 3.49 13.87
C GLY A 344 -4.73 2.25 13.44
N ARG A 345 -3.67 2.42 12.64
CA ARG A 345 -2.96 1.28 12.03
C ARG A 345 -2.15 0.46 13.04
N PRO A 346 -2.03 -0.86 12.82
CA PRO A 346 -1.27 -1.75 13.72
C PRO A 346 0.19 -1.34 13.87
N LEU A 347 0.81 -0.75 12.85
CA LEU A 347 2.22 -0.32 12.95
C LEU A 347 2.44 0.67 14.09
N TRP A 348 1.50 1.57 14.37
CA TRP A 348 1.64 2.58 15.42
C TRP A 348 1.81 1.95 16.80
N GLY A 349 0.93 1.01 17.14
CA GLY A 349 1.00 0.24 18.37
C GLY A 349 2.21 -0.68 18.41
N GLY A 350 2.57 -1.30 17.28
CA GLY A 350 3.76 -2.14 17.16
C GLY A 350 5.06 -1.38 17.43
N LEU A 351 5.20 -0.18 16.86
CA LEU A 351 6.36 0.70 17.10
C LEU A 351 6.41 1.20 18.55
N LEU A 352 5.26 1.50 19.15
CA LEU A 352 5.17 1.89 20.56
C LEU A 352 5.60 0.73 21.48
N LYS A 353 5.20 -0.50 21.17
CA LYS A 353 5.55 -1.69 21.97
C LYS A 353 6.95 -2.24 21.71
N ALA A 354 7.62 -1.80 20.65
CA ALA A 354 8.96 -2.28 20.32
C ALA A 354 9.94 -1.97 21.46
N THR A 355 10.58 -3.02 21.97
CA THR A 355 11.60 -2.93 23.02
C THR A 355 12.96 -3.38 22.51
N ASP A 356 14.02 -2.76 23.01
CA ASP A 356 15.37 -3.22 22.74
C ASP A 356 15.61 -4.57 23.43
N ALA A 357 16.13 -5.54 22.66
CA ALA A 357 16.27 -6.93 23.10
C ALA A 357 17.18 -7.09 24.34
N TYR A 358 18.12 -6.17 24.57
CA TYR A 358 19.06 -6.25 25.68
C TYR A 358 18.57 -5.51 26.92
N THR A 359 17.96 -4.34 26.74
CA THR A 359 17.56 -3.46 27.84
C THR A 359 16.09 -3.59 28.24
N SER A 360 15.27 -4.25 27.42
CA SER A 360 13.80 -4.33 27.57
C SER A 360 13.11 -2.96 27.65
N LYS A 361 13.79 -1.89 27.22
CA LYS A 361 13.25 -0.53 27.20
C LYS A 361 12.63 -0.26 25.84
N GLN A 362 11.58 0.57 25.84
CA GLN A 362 10.96 1.07 24.61
C GLN A 362 12.00 1.71 23.70
N VAL A 363 12.04 1.30 22.44
CA VAL A 363 13.03 1.78 21.46
C VAL A 363 12.68 3.20 20.99
N LEU A 364 11.42 3.42 20.62
CA LEU A 364 10.97 4.71 20.09
C LEU A 364 10.08 5.46 21.06
N ARG A 365 10.39 6.75 21.21
CA ARG A 365 9.47 7.70 21.84
C ARG A 365 8.31 8.05 20.91
N PRO A 366 7.14 8.39 21.46
CA PRO A 366 5.97 8.85 20.71
C PRO A 366 6.26 9.88 19.60
N GLU A 367 7.14 10.84 19.84
CA GLU A 367 7.47 11.89 18.88
C GLU A 367 8.11 11.33 17.61
N LYS A 368 8.97 10.32 17.73
CA LYS A 368 9.60 9.66 16.59
C LYS A 368 8.61 8.83 15.78
N ILE A 369 7.62 8.21 16.44
CA ILE A 369 6.54 7.49 15.76
C ILE A 369 5.71 8.48 14.92
N LEU A 370 5.44 9.67 15.44
CA LEU A 370 4.76 10.73 14.70
C LEU A 370 5.57 11.23 13.49
N GLU A 371 6.90 11.34 13.59
CA GLU A 371 7.76 11.66 12.44
C GLU A 371 7.60 10.64 11.30
N ILE A 372 7.53 9.34 11.64
CA ILE A 372 7.29 8.28 10.67
C ILE A 372 5.90 8.44 10.03
N ALA A 373 4.87 8.74 10.83
CA ALA A 373 3.52 8.97 10.32
C ALA A 373 3.46 10.16 9.35
N LYS A 374 4.12 11.28 9.67
CA LYS A 374 4.24 12.45 8.78
C LYS A 374 4.94 12.09 7.47
N SER A 375 6.08 11.41 7.54
CA SER A 375 6.80 10.95 6.35
C SER A 375 5.93 10.06 5.46
N LYS A 376 5.23 9.08 6.06
CA LYS A 376 4.33 8.18 5.32
C LYS A 376 3.15 8.92 4.68
N LEU A 377 2.63 9.96 5.32
CA LEU A 377 1.52 10.75 4.79
C LEU A 377 1.93 11.64 3.60
N ILE A 378 3.22 11.90 3.40
CA ILE A 378 3.76 12.69 2.27
C ILE A 378 4.48 11.85 1.21
N GLY A 379 4.22 10.53 1.14
CA GLY A 379 4.86 9.69 0.12
C GLY A 379 6.10 8.91 0.58
N GLY A 380 6.36 8.83 1.89
CA GLY A 380 7.59 8.22 2.43
C GLY A 380 8.83 9.11 2.30
N LEU A 381 8.64 10.41 2.14
CA LEU A 381 9.71 11.38 1.95
C LEU A 381 10.21 11.92 3.29
N ASP A 382 11.45 12.41 3.32
CA ASP A 382 11.97 13.21 4.42
C ASP A 382 11.21 14.53 4.52
N LEU A 383 10.69 14.85 5.70
CA LEU A 383 9.80 16.00 5.88
C LEU A 383 10.52 17.33 5.65
N GLU A 384 11.74 17.51 6.14
CA GLU A 384 12.46 18.78 6.00
C GLU A 384 12.91 19.02 4.56
N ASP A 385 13.40 17.99 3.87
CA ASP A 385 13.73 18.05 2.44
C ASP A 385 12.48 18.36 1.61
N TRP A 386 11.37 17.65 1.89
CA TRP A 386 10.10 17.85 1.19
C TRP A 386 9.56 19.27 1.38
N ILE A 387 9.50 19.78 2.62
CA ILE A 387 9.03 21.14 2.88
C ILE A 387 9.92 22.17 2.19
N THR A 388 11.24 21.99 2.24
CA THR A 388 12.19 22.94 1.63
C THR A 388 12.02 23.01 0.11
N LYS A 389 11.73 21.89 -0.55
CA LYS A 389 11.45 21.86 -1.99
C LYS A 389 10.09 22.46 -2.34
N LYS A 390 9.06 22.09 -1.60
CA LYS A 390 7.67 22.59 -1.78
C LYS A 390 7.46 24.04 -1.38
N TYR A 391 8.47 24.69 -0.82
CA TYR A 391 8.50 26.15 -0.73
C TYR A 391 8.63 26.80 -2.11
N ASN A 392 9.44 26.20 -3.00
CA ASN A 392 9.65 26.69 -4.36
C ASN A 392 8.76 25.99 -5.40
N GLU A 393 8.35 24.76 -5.13
CA GLU A 393 7.48 23.95 -5.96
C GLU A 393 6.03 23.99 -5.45
N LYS A 394 5.05 23.85 -6.35
CA LYS A 394 3.64 23.74 -5.93
C LYS A 394 3.39 22.39 -5.25
N ILE A 395 2.57 22.40 -4.19
CA ILE A 395 1.95 21.19 -3.63
C ILE A 395 1.12 20.52 -4.72
N THR A 396 1.31 19.21 -4.92
CA THR A 396 0.52 18.45 -5.91
C THR A 396 -0.88 18.15 -5.38
N ILE A 397 -1.79 17.75 -6.27
CA ILE A 397 -3.13 17.31 -5.87
C ILE A 397 -3.06 16.11 -4.92
N SER A 398 -2.26 15.09 -5.25
CA SER A 398 -2.10 13.90 -4.41
C SER A 398 -1.55 14.24 -3.03
N GLU A 399 -0.53 15.11 -2.93
CA GLU A 399 0.00 15.58 -1.65
C GLU A 399 -1.03 16.36 -0.84
N SER A 400 -1.82 17.22 -1.50
CA SER A 400 -2.87 18.00 -0.83
C SER A 400 -3.97 17.12 -0.27
N VAL A 401 -4.52 16.24 -1.10
CA VAL A 401 -5.58 15.32 -0.69
C VAL A 401 -5.07 14.37 0.39
N ALA A 402 -3.81 13.92 0.31
CA ALA A 402 -3.18 13.11 1.33
C ALA A 402 -3.04 13.81 2.67
N VAL A 403 -2.53 15.05 2.68
CA VAL A 403 -2.32 15.80 3.92
C VAL A 403 -3.65 16.22 4.52
N LEU A 404 -4.65 16.62 3.74
CA LEU A 404 -5.94 17.08 4.26
C LEU A 404 -6.95 15.94 4.54
N GLY A 405 -6.85 14.85 3.80
CA GLY A 405 -7.77 13.70 3.82
C GLY A 405 -8.06 13.14 5.21
N PRO A 406 -7.04 12.84 6.04
CA PRO A 406 -7.22 12.30 7.39
C PRO A 406 -8.08 13.15 8.33
N ARG A 407 -8.31 14.43 8.01
CA ARG A 407 -9.09 15.35 8.84
C ARG A 407 -10.41 15.79 8.23
N LEU A 408 -10.54 15.81 6.90
CA LEU A 408 -11.64 16.51 6.22
C LEU A 408 -12.64 15.59 5.49
N CYS A 409 -12.39 14.28 5.41
CA CYS A 409 -13.17 13.33 4.61
C CYS A 409 -13.31 13.81 3.16
N ILE A 410 -12.20 13.85 2.44
CA ILE A 410 -12.17 14.30 1.05
C ILE A 410 -12.63 13.16 0.13
N ASP A 411 -13.61 13.46 -0.71
CA ASP A 411 -14.23 12.50 -1.62
C ASP A 411 -13.50 12.40 -2.94
N VAL A 412 -12.62 11.41 -3.05
CA VAL A 412 -11.88 11.14 -4.27
C VAL A 412 -12.74 10.31 -5.21
N VAL A 413 -12.81 10.74 -6.47
CA VAL A 413 -13.60 10.03 -7.50
C VAL A 413 -12.92 8.69 -7.81
N PRO A 414 -13.62 7.54 -7.68
CA PRO A 414 -13.00 6.21 -7.75
C PRO A 414 -12.31 5.87 -9.08
N GLN A 415 -12.72 6.49 -10.18
CA GLN A 415 -12.21 6.21 -11.53
C GLN A 415 -10.93 6.97 -11.88
N THR A 416 -10.38 7.71 -10.92
CA THR A 416 -9.20 8.57 -11.12
C THR A 416 -7.91 7.84 -10.78
N GLU A 417 -6.82 8.20 -11.46
CA GLU A 417 -5.47 7.75 -11.08
C GLU A 417 -5.10 8.23 -9.66
N LEU A 418 -5.65 9.38 -9.25
CA LEU A 418 -5.49 9.93 -7.91
C LEU A 418 -5.90 8.94 -6.81
N ALA A 419 -7.03 8.25 -6.96
CA ALA A 419 -7.48 7.27 -5.96
C ALA A 419 -6.43 6.18 -5.75
N ALA A 420 -5.90 5.69 -6.86
CA ALA A 420 -4.97 4.60 -6.87
C ALA A 420 -3.59 5.04 -6.32
N ASP A 421 -3.14 6.27 -6.65
CA ASP A 421 -1.93 6.92 -6.12
C ASP A 421 -1.99 7.13 -4.60
N LEU A 422 -3.15 7.53 -4.09
CA LEU A 422 -3.33 7.78 -2.66
C LEU A 422 -3.21 6.51 -1.82
N VAL A 423 -3.67 5.37 -2.34
CA VAL A 423 -3.44 4.05 -1.71
C VAL A 423 -1.96 3.69 -1.75
N ALA A 424 -1.30 4.01 -2.86
CA ALA A 424 0.08 3.61 -3.11
C ALA A 424 1.13 4.34 -2.32
N SER A 425 1.02 5.66 -2.27
CA SER A 425 2.07 6.48 -1.70
C SER A 425 1.62 7.20 -0.44
N TYR A 426 0.32 7.37 -0.23
CA TYR A 426 -0.20 8.34 0.73
C TYR A 426 -1.14 7.76 1.79
N MET A 427 -1.02 6.45 2.05
CA MET A 427 -1.70 5.78 3.17
C MET A 427 -3.23 5.73 3.07
N SER A 428 -3.88 6.12 1.97
CA SER A 428 -5.34 5.96 1.87
C SER A 428 -5.72 4.48 1.87
N LEU A 429 -6.79 4.10 2.56
CA LEU A 429 -7.25 2.70 2.54
C LEU A 429 -8.12 2.44 1.32
N CYS A 430 -7.91 1.29 0.69
CA CYS A 430 -8.76 0.76 -0.36
C CYS A 430 -9.91 -0.06 0.26
N TYR A 431 -11.17 0.34 0.02
CA TYR A 431 -12.36 -0.35 0.53
C TYR A 431 -13.02 -1.24 -0.50
N TYR A 432 -12.84 -0.90 -1.78
CA TYR A 432 -13.48 -1.62 -2.86
C TYR A 432 -12.72 -1.41 -4.16
N ILE A 433 -12.64 -2.48 -4.95
CA ILE A 433 -12.17 -2.45 -6.33
C ILE A 433 -13.28 -3.07 -7.17
N SER A 434 -13.75 -2.35 -8.18
CA SER A 434 -14.76 -2.87 -9.11
C SER A 434 -14.27 -4.13 -9.83
N ASP A 435 -15.18 -5.00 -10.28
CA ASP A 435 -14.82 -6.20 -11.05
C ASP A 435 -14.04 -5.86 -12.34
N THR A 436 -14.35 -4.71 -12.97
CA THR A 436 -13.60 -4.19 -14.14
C THR A 436 -12.24 -3.61 -13.78
N ARG A 437 -11.99 -3.36 -12.49
CA ARG A 437 -10.78 -2.74 -11.91
C ARG A 437 -10.55 -1.30 -12.38
N GLU A 438 -11.60 -0.66 -12.88
CA GLU A 438 -11.58 0.73 -13.33
C GLU A 438 -11.95 1.72 -12.23
N SER A 439 -12.54 1.23 -11.13
CA SER A 439 -12.90 2.02 -9.96
C SER A 439 -12.24 1.48 -8.70
N VAL A 440 -11.54 2.35 -7.98
CA VAL A 440 -10.94 2.08 -6.66
C VAL A 440 -11.56 3.04 -5.66
N MET A 441 -12.40 2.52 -4.77
CA MET A 441 -12.98 3.34 -3.70
C MET A 441 -12.01 3.38 -2.52
N ILE A 442 -11.70 4.60 -2.10
CA ILE A 442 -10.70 4.86 -1.08
C ILE A 442 -11.27 5.76 0.01
N ASP A 443 -10.68 5.70 1.20
CA ASP A 443 -10.98 6.65 2.28
C ASP A 443 -9.81 6.72 3.27
N TYR A 444 -9.77 7.81 4.02
CA TYR A 444 -8.98 7.91 5.25
C TYR A 444 -9.93 7.64 6.43
N PRO A 445 -9.95 6.41 6.98
CA PRO A 445 -10.77 6.12 8.16
C PRO A 445 -10.25 6.89 9.38
N SER A 446 -10.97 6.77 10.49
CA SER A 446 -10.47 7.19 11.81
C SER A 446 -9.08 6.60 12.09
N ASP A 447 -8.06 7.45 11.97
CA ASP A 447 -6.68 7.16 12.34
C ASP A 447 -6.14 8.41 13.04
N PRO A 448 -6.28 8.48 14.38
CA PRO A 448 -5.88 9.66 15.14
C PRO A 448 -4.41 10.06 14.92
N VAL A 449 -3.53 9.07 14.65
CA VAL A 449 -2.10 9.31 14.39
C VAL A 449 -1.91 10.03 13.06
N LEU A 450 -2.62 9.62 12.00
CA LEU A 450 -2.59 10.34 10.72
C LEU A 450 -3.27 11.71 10.80
N ALA A 451 -4.33 11.86 11.60
CA ALA A 451 -4.97 13.15 11.84
C ALA A 451 -4.03 14.14 12.54
N GLU A 452 -3.28 13.68 13.55
CA GLU A 452 -2.24 14.49 14.21
C GLU A 452 -1.09 14.84 13.26
N ALA A 453 -0.63 13.87 12.47
CA ALA A 453 0.40 14.10 11.45
C ALA A 453 -0.04 15.16 10.43
N SER A 454 -1.29 15.07 9.95
CA SER A 454 -1.93 16.07 9.10
C SER A 454 -1.91 17.46 9.74
N ALA A 455 -2.36 17.58 11.00
CA ALA A 455 -2.38 18.85 11.72
C ALA A 455 -0.98 19.44 11.89
N ARG A 456 0.01 18.62 12.25
CA ARG A 456 1.41 19.03 12.37
C ARG A 456 1.98 19.56 11.06
N ILE A 457 1.65 18.92 9.93
CA ILE A 457 2.12 19.33 8.60
C ILE A 457 1.47 20.66 8.19
N THR A 458 0.16 20.81 8.31
CA THR A 458 -0.54 22.03 7.87
C THR A 458 -0.25 23.25 8.74
N ASN A 459 0.12 23.05 10.00
CA ASN A 459 0.48 24.11 10.93
C ASN A 459 1.97 24.45 10.91
N ASN A 460 2.77 23.89 9.98
CA ASN A 460 4.16 24.30 9.76
C ASN A 460 4.24 25.59 8.92
N THR A 461 3.70 26.67 9.46
CA THR A 461 3.49 27.95 8.77
C THR A 461 4.77 28.68 8.38
N ASN A 462 5.92 28.28 8.94
CA ASN A 462 7.21 28.93 8.65
C ASN A 462 7.71 28.68 7.23
N LYS A 463 7.14 27.69 6.52
CA LYS A 463 7.52 27.36 5.14
C LYS A 463 6.28 27.11 4.26
N ILE A 464 5.34 26.26 4.67
CA ILE A 464 4.17 25.90 3.85
C ILE A 464 2.89 26.04 4.66
N GLY A 465 2.16 27.13 4.42
CA GLY A 465 0.86 27.37 5.05
C GLY A 465 -0.28 26.56 4.42
N LEU A 466 -1.37 26.39 5.18
CA LEU A 466 -2.61 25.72 4.78
C LEU A 466 -3.13 26.13 3.38
N VAL A 467 -2.96 27.41 3.01
CA VAL A 467 -3.38 27.98 1.72
C VAL A 467 -2.85 27.20 0.51
N HIS A 468 -1.62 26.66 0.59
CA HIS A 468 -1.02 25.90 -0.51
C HIS A 468 -1.77 24.59 -0.77
N TYR A 469 -2.14 23.89 0.31
CA TYR A 469 -2.95 22.68 0.23
C TYR A 469 -4.35 22.99 -0.31
N VAL A 470 -4.99 24.06 0.20
CA VAL A 470 -6.32 24.48 -0.26
C VAL A 470 -6.32 24.83 -1.76
N HIS A 471 -5.29 25.53 -2.26
CA HIS A 471 -5.17 25.82 -3.69
C HIS A 471 -5.08 24.56 -4.55
N ALA A 472 -4.28 23.57 -4.15
CA ALA A 472 -4.20 22.30 -4.85
C ALA A 472 -5.52 21.52 -4.79
N LEU A 473 -6.22 21.55 -3.65
CA LEU A 473 -7.54 20.92 -3.50
C LEU A 473 -8.60 21.57 -4.40
N ILE A 474 -8.56 22.90 -4.56
CA ILE A 474 -9.41 23.61 -5.53
C ILE A 474 -9.11 23.14 -6.96
N GLY A 475 -7.84 22.88 -7.29
CA GLY A 475 -7.45 22.25 -8.56
C GLY A 475 -8.12 20.88 -8.74
N ALA A 476 -8.02 20.01 -7.75
CA ALA A 476 -8.63 18.69 -7.77
C ALA A 476 -10.17 18.73 -7.98
N LEU A 477 -10.84 19.69 -7.34
CA LEU A 477 -12.29 19.92 -7.50
C LEU A 477 -12.67 20.45 -8.89
N ARG A 478 -11.78 21.20 -9.55
CA ARG A 478 -11.99 21.72 -10.91
C ARG A 478 -11.75 20.65 -11.98
N GLU A 479 -10.77 19.80 -11.76
CA GLU A 479 -10.43 18.68 -12.64
C GLU A 479 -11.42 17.51 -12.53
N GLY A 480 -12.27 17.50 -11.50
CA GLY A 480 -13.22 16.41 -11.26
C GLY A 480 -12.60 15.19 -10.58
N SER A 481 -11.36 15.32 -10.06
CA SER A 481 -10.68 14.26 -9.31
C SER A 481 -11.23 14.08 -7.89
N VAL A 482 -11.87 15.12 -7.37
CA VAL A 482 -12.57 15.15 -6.08
C VAL A 482 -14.00 15.61 -6.30
N GLU A 483 -14.97 14.98 -5.63
CA GLU A 483 -16.38 15.32 -5.77
C GLU A 483 -16.70 16.73 -5.25
N GLY A 484 -17.37 17.53 -6.08
CA GLY A 484 -17.79 18.89 -5.73
C GLY A 484 -19.10 18.98 -4.94
N GLY A 485 -19.83 17.87 -4.75
CA GLY A 485 -21.20 17.85 -4.22
C GLY A 485 -21.35 18.36 -2.78
N TYR A 486 -20.26 18.41 -2.01
CA TYR A 486 -20.25 18.78 -0.59
C TYR A 486 -19.28 19.93 -0.27
N ARG A 487 -19.13 20.91 -1.18
CA ARG A 487 -18.18 22.03 -1.00
C ARG A 487 -18.45 22.84 0.28
N GLY A 488 -19.71 23.06 0.63
CA GLY A 488 -20.09 23.81 1.83
C GLY A 488 -19.67 23.07 3.11
N GLU A 489 -19.93 21.76 3.14
CA GLU A 489 -19.55 20.86 4.24
C GLU A 489 -18.04 20.75 4.35
N LEU A 490 -17.32 20.62 3.22
CA LEU A 490 -15.86 20.57 3.21
C LEU A 490 -15.25 21.85 3.77
N VAL A 491 -15.78 23.02 3.39
CA VAL A 491 -15.38 24.32 3.96
C VAL A 491 -15.70 24.39 5.45
N ALA A 492 -16.88 23.93 5.87
CA ALA A 492 -17.25 23.90 7.28
C ALA A 492 -16.30 23.00 8.08
N ARG A 493 -15.98 21.80 7.59
CA ARG A 493 -15.02 20.90 8.21
C ARG A 493 -13.63 21.54 8.32
N LEU A 494 -13.18 22.22 7.28
CA LEU A 494 -11.93 22.95 7.30
C LEU A 494 -11.92 24.04 8.37
N ILE A 495 -12.95 24.90 8.44
CA ILE A 495 -13.05 25.96 9.45
C ILE A 495 -13.06 25.37 10.87
N LEU A 496 -13.84 24.30 11.09
CA LEU A 496 -13.95 23.65 12.40
C LEU A 496 -12.62 23.05 12.86
N THR A 497 -11.86 22.42 11.96
CA THR A 497 -10.51 21.90 12.27
C THR A 497 -9.47 23.02 12.44
N MET A 498 -9.55 24.10 11.65
CA MET A 498 -8.68 25.27 11.80
C MET A 498 -8.85 25.94 13.17
N ALA A 499 -10.09 26.08 13.65
CA ALA A 499 -10.37 26.62 14.97
C ALA A 499 -9.76 25.76 16.07
N TRP A 500 -9.79 24.43 15.89
CA TRP A 500 -9.20 23.50 16.84
C TRP A 500 -7.68 23.64 16.89
N ASP A 501 -7.04 23.66 15.71
CA ASP A 501 -5.60 23.84 15.59
C ASP A 501 -5.14 25.16 16.21
N LYS A 502 -5.86 26.25 15.93
CA LYS A 502 -5.62 27.57 16.54
C LYS A 502 -5.67 27.51 18.06
N ALA A 503 -6.72 26.90 18.63
CA ALA A 503 -6.84 26.72 20.07
C ALA A 503 -5.64 25.93 20.62
N CYS A 504 -5.26 24.79 20.01
CA CYS A 504 -4.10 24.01 20.45
C CYS A 504 -2.79 24.82 20.48
N VAL A 505 -2.56 25.68 19.48
CA VAL A 505 -1.37 26.54 19.41
C VAL A 505 -1.39 27.61 20.51
N GLU A 506 -2.51 28.30 20.70
CA GLU A 506 -2.67 29.34 21.74
C GLU A 506 -2.50 28.78 23.16
N HIS A 507 -2.79 27.50 23.38
CA HIS A 507 -2.61 26.81 24.66
C HIS A 507 -1.19 26.25 24.89
N GLY A 508 -0.27 26.39 23.92
CA GLY A 508 1.15 26.07 24.10
C GLY A 508 1.50 24.57 24.09
N TYR A 509 0.68 23.70 23.50
CA TYR A 509 0.90 22.24 23.45
C TYR A 509 2.03 21.77 22.50
N THR A 510 3.05 22.59 22.26
CA THR A 510 3.92 22.48 21.07
C THR A 510 4.85 21.27 21.01
N LYS A 511 5.22 20.66 22.15
CA LYS A 511 6.29 19.64 22.23
C LYS A 511 5.82 18.19 22.28
N GLU A 512 4.55 17.91 22.56
CA GLU A 512 4.06 16.54 22.78
C GLU A 512 3.59 15.87 21.48
N ALA A 513 3.83 14.57 21.32
CA ALA A 513 3.48 13.84 20.09
C ALA A 513 1.98 13.86 19.69
N ASN A 514 1.08 14.29 20.55
CA ASN A 514 -0.37 14.34 20.30
C ASN A 514 -0.97 15.74 20.50
N MET A 515 -0.19 16.80 20.28
CA MET A 515 -0.54 18.22 20.46
C MET A 515 -1.95 18.58 20.00
N PHE A 516 -2.28 18.26 18.74
CA PHE A 516 -3.57 18.60 18.14
C PHE A 516 -4.68 17.65 18.56
N SER A 517 -4.33 16.56 19.25
CA SER A 517 -5.24 15.53 19.73
C SER A 517 -5.58 15.60 21.20
N ARG A 518 -5.15 16.65 21.90
CA ARG A 518 -5.42 16.82 23.33
C ARG A 518 -6.84 17.35 23.60
N PRO A 519 -7.49 16.92 24.68
CA PRO A 519 -8.78 17.49 25.07
C PRO A 519 -8.63 18.95 25.52
N MET A 520 -9.59 19.79 25.14
CA MET A 520 -9.74 21.19 25.57
C MET A 520 -11.17 21.45 26.04
N THR A 521 -11.42 22.58 26.71
CA THR A 521 -12.79 22.94 27.08
C THR A 521 -13.56 23.45 25.87
N LEU A 522 -14.88 23.32 25.89
CA LEU A 522 -15.75 23.88 24.86
C LEU A 522 -15.55 25.39 24.70
N GLN A 523 -15.37 26.10 25.82
CA GLN A 523 -15.06 27.52 25.83
C GLN A 523 -13.78 27.83 25.03
N GLN A 524 -12.69 27.10 25.27
CA GLN A 524 -11.42 27.31 24.58
C GLN A 524 -11.58 27.14 23.06
N TYR A 525 -12.32 26.11 22.65
CA TYR A 525 -12.61 25.87 21.24
C TYR A 525 -13.47 26.97 20.61
N PHE A 526 -14.54 27.40 21.29
CA PHE A 526 -15.45 28.42 20.77
C PHE A 526 -14.82 29.80 20.71
N GLN A 527 -13.90 30.14 21.63
CA GLN A 527 -13.09 31.36 21.55
C GLN A 527 -12.16 31.38 20.34
N ALA A 528 -11.69 30.21 19.90
CA ALA A 528 -10.89 30.11 18.68
C ALA A 528 -11.74 30.14 17.41
N LEU A 529 -12.95 29.55 17.44
CA LEU A 529 -13.88 29.45 16.33
C LEU A 529 -14.61 30.75 16.01
N PHE A 530 -15.08 31.46 17.04
CA PHE A 530 -15.88 32.66 16.89
C PHE A 530 -15.07 33.93 17.15
N SER A 531 -15.52 35.05 16.56
CA SER A 531 -14.97 36.35 16.94
C SER A 531 -15.32 36.68 18.40
N SER A 532 -14.55 37.56 19.03
CA SER A 532 -14.79 37.99 20.41
C SER A 532 -16.22 38.48 20.64
N THR A 533 -16.78 39.24 19.68
CA THR A 533 -18.17 39.73 19.73
C THR A 533 -19.19 38.61 19.72
N VAL A 534 -19.01 37.61 18.84
CA VAL A 534 -19.96 36.47 18.74
C VAL A 534 -19.83 35.58 19.97
N TRP A 535 -18.61 35.33 20.44
CA TRP A 535 -18.39 34.55 21.66
C TRP A 535 -19.05 35.20 22.88
N GLN A 536 -18.88 36.51 23.09
CA GLN A 536 -19.53 37.22 24.21
C GLN A 536 -21.06 37.08 24.18
N ALA A 537 -21.68 37.19 23.00
CA ALA A 537 -23.12 37.03 22.84
C ALA A 537 -23.62 35.57 23.05
N LEU A 538 -22.75 34.58 22.87
CA LEU A 538 -23.05 33.16 23.08
C LEU A 538 -22.74 32.69 24.50
N GLN A 539 -21.73 33.26 25.15
CA GLN A 539 -21.23 32.83 26.43
C GLN A 539 -22.32 32.86 27.51
N ASP A 540 -23.12 33.93 27.54
CA ASP A 540 -24.22 34.09 28.50
C ASP A 540 -25.39 33.09 28.27
N LYS A 541 -25.43 32.47 27.09
CA LYS A 541 -26.45 31.47 26.73
C LYS A 541 -25.99 30.03 26.98
N LEU A 542 -24.70 29.81 27.23
CA LEU A 542 -24.12 28.51 27.54
C LEU A 542 -24.01 28.33 29.05
N SER A 543 -24.49 27.20 29.58
CA SER A 543 -24.32 26.88 31.00
C SER A 543 -22.83 26.78 31.38
N SER A 544 -22.50 27.01 32.65
CA SER A 544 -21.12 26.91 33.14
C SER A 544 -20.56 25.49 32.98
N GLU A 545 -21.41 24.47 33.09
CA GLU A 545 -21.05 23.08 32.86
C GLU A 545 -20.64 22.85 31.41
N LEU A 546 -21.38 23.39 30.43
CA LEU A 546 -21.01 23.28 29.02
C LEU A 546 -19.73 24.04 28.70
N GLN A 547 -19.54 25.24 29.26
CA GLN A 547 -18.32 26.02 29.03
C GLN A 547 -17.06 25.27 29.47
N THR A 548 -17.15 24.55 30.60
CA THR A 548 -16.04 23.78 31.19
C THR A 548 -15.98 22.33 30.70
N ALA A 549 -16.99 21.87 29.96
CA ALA A 549 -17.02 20.53 29.39
C ALA A 549 -15.80 20.29 28.50
N ARG A 550 -15.14 19.15 28.71
CA ARG A 550 -13.97 18.76 27.92
C ARG A 550 -14.41 18.01 26.68
N ILE A 551 -14.00 18.53 25.54
CA ILE A 551 -14.21 17.92 24.24
C ILE A 551 -12.87 17.49 23.67
N ARG A 552 -12.92 16.55 22.72
CA ARG A 552 -11.78 16.11 21.92
C ARG A 552 -12.26 15.91 20.49
N PHE A 553 -11.70 16.68 19.57
CA PHE A 553 -12.12 16.68 18.17
C PHE A 553 -10.89 16.92 17.29
N THR A 554 -10.49 15.93 16.49
CA THR A 554 -9.26 16.03 15.68
C THR A 554 -9.50 15.92 14.19
N HIS A 555 -10.56 15.21 13.81
CA HIS A 555 -10.89 14.92 12.43
C HIS A 555 -12.37 14.62 12.29
N PHE A 556 -12.86 14.74 11.06
CA PHE A 556 -14.14 14.20 10.66
C PHE A 556 -13.98 12.75 10.18
N ILE A 557 -15.06 12.00 10.30
CA ILE A 557 -15.21 10.68 9.67
C ILE A 557 -16.50 10.68 8.87
N ARG A 558 -16.52 9.91 7.78
CA ARG A 558 -17.75 9.61 7.06
C ARG A 558 -18.56 8.59 7.85
N VAL A 559 -19.82 8.92 8.11
CA VAL A 559 -20.80 7.98 8.67
C VAL A 559 -21.80 7.59 7.58
N THR A 560 -22.13 6.32 7.50
CA THR A 560 -23.16 5.79 6.58
C THR A 560 -24.55 5.73 7.22
N TYR A 561 -24.65 6.18 8.47
CA TYR A 561 -25.88 6.21 9.25
C TYR A 561 -25.90 7.45 10.15
N THR A 562 -27.09 7.90 10.52
CA THR A 562 -27.26 8.93 11.54
C THR A 562 -27.60 8.22 12.86
N PRO A 563 -26.74 8.30 13.89
CA PRO A 563 -27.05 7.68 15.17
C PRO A 563 -28.27 8.38 15.80
N SER A 564 -29.22 7.58 16.28
CA SER A 564 -30.29 8.07 17.14
C SER A 564 -29.72 8.52 18.50
N PRO A 565 -30.42 9.40 19.24
CA PRO A 565 -30.01 9.78 20.59
C PRO A 565 -29.81 8.56 21.51
N LYS A 566 -30.64 7.52 21.35
CA LYS A 566 -30.48 6.27 22.09
C LYS A 566 -29.18 5.55 21.73
N GLN A 567 -28.84 5.46 20.45
CA GLN A 567 -27.58 4.87 20.00
C GLN A 567 -26.37 5.65 20.51
N LEU A 568 -26.44 6.98 20.59
CA LEU A 568 -25.37 7.79 21.20
C LEU A 568 -25.21 7.47 22.69
N LEU A 569 -26.31 7.32 23.42
CA LEU A 569 -26.28 6.95 24.85
C LEU A 569 -25.86 5.50 25.11
N GLU A 570 -26.00 4.60 24.13
CA GLU A 570 -25.48 3.23 24.22
C GLU A 570 -23.97 3.16 23.88
N PHE A 571 -23.44 4.15 23.17
CA PHE A 571 -22.03 4.25 22.78
C PHE A 571 -21.12 4.91 23.83
N PHE A 572 -21.68 5.73 24.72
CA PHE A 572 -20.99 6.45 25.81
C PHE A 572 -21.49 5.96 27.17
#